data_AF-A0A2V9DLP6-F1
#
_entry.id   AF-A0A2V9DLP6-F1
#
_cell.length_a   1.000
_cell.length_b   1.000
_cell.length_c   1.000
_cell.angle_alpha   90.00
_cell.angle_beta   90.00
_cell.angle_gamma   90.00
#
_symmetry.space_group_name_H-M   'P 1'
#
loop_
_entity.id
_entity.type
_entity.pdbx_description
1 polymer ?
#
loop_
_entity_poly.entity_id
_entity_poly.type
_entity_poly.pdbx_seq_one_letter_code
_entity_poly.pdbx_strand_id
1 'polypeptide(L)'
;MSGISDVAVVAFVRKRFSEIQYLKATITDKQRQEYGQLVEATVSQIEAGQFLPHSGIRFPQNGCVSCAQLGLCLGDQQLVASKLIRRPGASDLDWLDQLDD
;
A
#
# COMPACT_ATOMS: atom_id res chain seq x y z
N MET A 1 -23.87 -5.23 22.06
CA MET A 1 -23.05 -4.00 22.01
C MET A 1 -21.83 -4.33 21.17
N SER A 2 -21.86 -4.02 19.88
CA SER A 2 -20.72 -4.17 18.95
C SER A 2 -19.68 -3.11 19.29
N GLY A 3 -18.47 -3.54 19.63
CA GLY A 3 -17.43 -2.73 20.24
C GLY A 3 -16.98 -1.59 19.33
N ILE A 4 -16.91 -0.41 19.91
CA ILE A 4 -16.30 0.78 19.30
C ILE A 4 -14.82 0.48 19.08
N SER A 5 -14.37 0.36 17.82
CA SER A 5 -12.96 0.59 17.50
C SER A 5 -12.83 2.07 17.18
N ASP A 6 -12.34 2.84 18.14
CA ASP A 6 -11.84 4.19 17.88
C ASP A 6 -10.74 4.06 16.81
N VAL A 7 -10.97 4.66 15.65
CA VAL A 7 -10.01 4.65 14.54
C VAL A 7 -9.62 6.08 14.19
N ALA A 8 -8.40 6.25 13.69
CA ALA A 8 -7.94 7.50 13.10
C ALA A 8 -8.08 7.40 11.58
N VAL A 9 -8.84 8.32 10.98
CA VAL A 9 -8.82 8.53 9.54
C VAL A 9 -7.70 9.52 9.24
N VAL A 10 -6.67 9.05 8.53
CA VAL A 10 -5.56 9.89 8.05
C VAL A 10 -5.93 10.44 6.68
N ALA A 11 -6.21 11.74 6.61
CA ALA A 11 -6.61 12.41 5.38
C ALA A 11 -5.51 13.35 4.89
N PHE A 12 -5.12 13.21 3.63
CA PHE A 12 -4.32 14.21 2.94
C PHE A 12 -5.25 15.23 2.28
N VAL A 13 -5.17 16.49 2.72
CA VAL A 13 -6.06 17.56 2.26
C VAL A 13 -5.24 18.61 1.53
N ARG A 14 -5.63 18.91 0.29
CA ARG A 14 -5.00 19.93 -0.54
C ARG A 14 -5.90 21.16 -0.66
N LYS A 15 -5.76 22.08 0.30
CA LYS A 15 -6.42 23.40 0.27
C LYS A 15 -5.43 24.46 -0.22
N ARG A 16 -5.21 25.54 0.55
CA ARG A 16 -4.19 26.56 0.28
C ARG A 16 -2.78 26.02 0.51
N PHE A 17 -2.61 25.16 1.51
CA PHE A 17 -1.42 24.35 1.76
C PHE A 17 -1.81 22.87 1.81
N SER A 18 -0.83 21.99 1.66
CA SER A 18 -1.04 20.55 1.81
C SER A 18 -0.96 20.19 3.29
N GLU A 19 -1.99 19.53 3.80
CA GLU A 19 -2.13 19.18 5.22
C GLU A 19 -2.37 17.67 5.36
N ILE A 20 -1.82 17.09 6.43
CA ILE A 20 -2.20 15.76 6.91
C ILE A 20 -3.11 15.99 8.12
N GLN A 21 -4.32 15.44 8.09
CA GLN A 21 -5.30 15.54 9.17
C GLN A 21 -5.57 14.16 9.75
N TYR A 22 -5.58 14.08 11.08
CA TYR A 22 -5.94 12.88 11.83
C TYR A 22 -7.31 13.12 12.44
N LEU A 23 -8.32 12.38 11.97
CA LEU A 23 -9.70 12.55 12.40
C LEU A 23 -10.11 11.33 13.21
N LYS A 24 -10.44 11.53 14.49
CA LYS A 24 -11.03 10.49 15.31
C LYS A 24 -12.41 10.11 14.75
N ALA A 25 -12.60 8.82 14.51
CA ALA A 25 -13.85 8.27 14.01
C ALA A 25 -14.17 6.95 14.72
N THR A 26 -15.41 6.50 14.54
CA THR A 26 -15.84 5.18 14.97
C THR A 26 -16.36 4.43 13.74
N ILE A 27 -16.05 3.14 13.67
CA ILE A 27 -16.53 2.26 12.60
C ILE A 27 -17.31 1.10 13.21
N THR A 28 -18.26 0.58 12.44
CA THR A 28 -19.01 -0.64 12.80
C THR A 28 -18.16 -1.89 12.59
N ASP A 29 -18.51 -2.99 13.26
CA ASP A 29 -17.86 -4.30 13.03
C ASP A 29 -17.89 -4.71 11.55
N LYS A 30 -18.99 -4.42 10.86
CA LYS A 30 -19.14 -4.69 9.42
C LYS A 30 -18.12 -3.88 8.61
N GLN A 31 -18.01 -2.57 8.86
CA GLN A 31 -17.02 -1.73 8.19
C GLN A 31 -15.59 -2.20 8.49
N ARG A 32 -15.31 -2.58 9.74
CA ARG A 32 -14.00 -3.14 10.12
C ARG A 32 -13.68 -4.40 9.32
N GLN A 33 -14.65 -5.28 9.11
CA GLN A 33 -14.48 -6.48 8.29
C GLN A 33 -14.23 -6.13 6.81
N GLU A 34 -15.00 -5.19 6.25
CA GLU A 34 -14.84 -4.73 4.88
C GLU A 34 -13.44 -4.12 4.65
N TYR A 35 -12.97 -3.28 5.57
CA TYR A 35 -11.61 -2.74 5.51
C TYR A 35 -10.54 -3.82 5.65
N GLY A 36 -10.76 -4.82 6.52
CA GLY A 36 -9.87 -5.98 6.64
C GLY A 36 -9.70 -6.72 5.32
N GLN A 37 -10.79 -6.97 4.60
CA GLN A 37 -10.76 -7.62 3.29
C GLN A 37 -9.99 -6.80 2.25
N LEU A 38 -10.12 -5.47 2.27
CA LEU A 38 -9.35 -4.58 1.40
C LEU A 38 -7.85 -4.64 1.69
N VAL A 39 -7.47 -4.68 2.97
CA VAL A 39 -6.07 -4.82 3.39
C VAL A 39 -5.52 -6.18 2.94
N GLU A 40 -6.23 -7.28 3.20
CA GLU A 40 -5.84 -8.62 2.78
C GLU A 40 -5.66 -8.74 1.27
N ALA A 41 -6.60 -8.18 0.49
CA ALA A 41 -6.50 -8.16 -0.97
C ALA A 41 -5.27 -7.36 -1.44
N THR A 42 -5.01 -6.21 -0.82
CA THR A 42 -3.85 -5.35 -1.13
C THR A 42 -2.54 -6.06 -0.80
N VAL A 43 -2.44 -6.71 0.35
CA VAL A 43 -1.28 -7.52 0.75
C VAL A 43 -1.05 -8.64 -0.27
N SER A 44 -2.11 -9.37 -0.64
CA SER A 44 -2.03 -10.43 -1.63
C SER A 44 -1.52 -9.92 -2.99
N GLN A 45 -1.98 -8.75 -3.43
CA GLN A 45 -1.49 -8.12 -4.67
C GLN A 45 0.00 -7.75 -4.58
N ILE A 46 0.44 -7.18 -3.45
CA ILE A 46 1.85 -6.83 -3.22
C ILE A 46 2.73 -8.09 -3.23
N GLU A 47 2.33 -9.14 -2.52
CA GLU A 47 3.07 -10.40 -2.45
C GLU A 47 3.19 -11.11 -3.81
N ALA A 48 2.12 -11.01 -4.62
CA ALA A 48 2.05 -11.50 -5.99
C ALA A 48 2.75 -10.58 -7.01
N GLY A 49 3.30 -9.44 -6.58
CA GLY A 49 3.98 -8.50 -7.48
C GLY A 49 3.04 -7.82 -8.48
N GLN A 50 1.75 -7.69 -8.16
CA GLN A 50 0.74 -7.04 -9.01
C GLN A 50 0.74 -5.53 -8.77
N PHE A 51 1.77 -4.87 -9.28
CA PHE A 51 1.89 -3.42 -9.21
C PHE A 51 1.39 -2.77 -10.49
N LEU A 52 0.74 -1.61 -10.38
CA LEU A 52 0.40 -0.82 -11.56
C LEU A 52 1.69 -0.33 -12.23
N PRO A 53 1.78 -0.43 -13.57
CA PRO A 53 2.90 0.17 -14.29
C PRO A 53 2.92 1.68 -14.06
N HIS A 54 4.12 2.26 -14.07
CA HIS A 54 4.30 3.71 -13.93
C HIS A 54 3.47 4.45 -14.98
N SER A 55 2.56 5.32 -14.51
CA SER A 55 1.76 6.16 -15.39
C SER A 55 2.65 7.11 -16.19
N GLY A 56 2.43 7.20 -17.51
CA GLY A 56 3.10 8.17 -18.38
C GLY A 56 4.39 7.69 -19.06
N ILE A 57 4.82 6.44 -18.84
CA ILE A 57 5.94 5.87 -19.59
C ILE A 57 5.44 5.24 -20.90
N ARG A 58 5.98 5.69 -22.04
CA ARG A 58 5.79 5.02 -23.34
C ARG A 58 6.80 3.89 -23.48
N PHE A 59 6.33 2.66 -23.33
CA PHE A 59 7.15 1.46 -23.46
C PHE A 59 7.39 1.11 -24.95
N PRO A 60 8.59 0.62 -25.35
CA PRO A 60 9.83 0.53 -24.57
C PRO A 60 10.72 1.77 -24.70
N GLN A 61 11.42 2.13 -23.61
CA GLN A 61 12.56 3.07 -23.61
C GLN A 61 13.86 2.29 -23.38
N ASN A 62 15.02 2.84 -23.78
CA ASN A 62 16.32 2.18 -23.59
C ASN A 62 16.62 1.81 -22.12
N GLY A 63 16.06 2.53 -21.14
CA GLY A 63 16.21 2.19 -19.71
C GLY A 63 15.34 1.01 -19.25
N CYS A 64 14.31 0.64 -20.01
CA CYS A 64 13.38 -0.43 -19.63
C CYS A 64 14.03 -1.82 -19.71
N VAL A 65 14.90 -2.05 -20.70
CA VAL A 65 15.53 -3.37 -20.91
C VAL A 65 16.46 -3.80 -19.78
N SER A 66 17.02 -2.85 -19.02
CA SER A 66 17.84 -3.12 -17.83
C SER A 66 17.12 -2.83 -16.51
N CYS A 67 15.84 -2.45 -16.56
CA CYS A 67 15.10 -2.04 -15.37
C CYS A 67 14.78 -3.25 -14.48
N ALA A 68 15.05 -3.13 -13.17
CA ALA A 68 14.69 -4.17 -12.19
C ALA A 68 13.17 -4.41 -12.10
N GLN A 69 12.36 -3.43 -12.48
CA GLN A 69 10.90 -3.48 -12.48
C GLN A 69 10.31 -3.89 -13.83
N LEU A 70 11.13 -4.31 -14.81
CA LEU A 70 10.66 -4.67 -16.15
C LEU A 70 9.55 -5.74 -16.13
N GLY A 71 9.71 -6.77 -15.28
CA GLY A 71 8.67 -7.79 -15.10
C GLY A 71 7.35 -7.22 -14.61
N LEU A 72 7.39 -6.24 -13.70
CA LEU A 72 6.19 -5.57 -13.18
C LEU A 72 5.50 -4.76 -14.28
N CYS A 73 6.26 -4.01 -15.07
CA CYS A 73 5.72 -3.20 -16.16
C CYS A 73 5.08 -4.03 -17.28
N LEU A 74 5.59 -5.24 -17.52
CA LEU A 74 5.09 -6.15 -18.55
C LEU A 74 4.01 -7.12 -18.06
N GLY A 75 3.77 -7.22 -16.75
CA GLY A 75 2.95 -8.27 -16.18
C GLY A 75 3.55 -9.68 -16.33
N ASP A 76 4.86 -9.79 -16.52
CA ASP A 76 5.58 -11.05 -16.70
C ASP A 76 6.00 -11.63 -15.35
N GLN A 77 5.23 -12.60 -14.86
CA GLN A 77 5.42 -13.23 -13.56
C GLN A 77 6.76 -13.95 -13.40
N GLN A 78 7.36 -14.48 -14.48
CA GLN A 78 8.67 -15.12 -14.39
C GLN A 78 9.77 -14.09 -14.12
N LEU A 79 9.73 -12.96 -14.83
CA LEU A 79 10.65 -11.85 -14.61
C LEU A 79 10.46 -11.23 -13.22
N VAL A 80 9.22 -11.05 -12.77
CA VAL A 80 8.91 -10.58 -11.42
C VAL A 80 9.51 -11.51 -10.37
N ALA A 81 9.26 -12.81 -10.45
CA ALA A 81 9.78 -13.77 -9.49
C ALA A 81 11.32 -13.77 -9.42
N SER A 82 11.99 -13.57 -10.57
CA SER A 82 13.46 -13.57 -10.63
C SER A 82 14.13 -12.28 -10.12
N LYS A 83 13.41 -11.14 -10.13
CA LYS A 83 13.98 -9.82 -9.82
C LYS A 83 13.43 -9.21 -8.52
N LEU A 84 12.26 -9.62 -8.07
CA LEU A 84 11.64 -9.09 -6.86
C LEU A 84 12.38 -9.59 -5.61
N ILE A 85 13.00 -8.65 -4.90
CA ILE A 85 13.72 -8.95 -3.66
C ILE A 85 12.72 -8.90 -2.51
N ARG A 86 12.52 -10.05 -1.83
CA ARG A 86 11.77 -10.14 -0.58
C ARG A 86 12.75 -10.10 0.58
N ARG A 87 12.60 -9.14 1.48
CA ARG A 87 13.39 -9.04 2.71
C ARG A 87 12.47 -9.28 3.90
N PRO A 88 12.88 -10.04 4.92
CA PRO A 88 12.17 -10.02 6.21
C PRO A 88 12.11 -8.56 6.68
N GLY A 89 10.93 -8.14 7.16
CA GLY A 89 10.71 -6.77 7.64
C GLY A 89 11.75 -6.39 8.69
N ALA A 90 12.07 -5.09 8.78
CA ALA A 90 12.91 -4.58 9.86
C ALA A 90 12.35 -5.08 11.19
N SER A 91 13.22 -5.57 12.08
CA SER A 91 12.85 -6.19 13.37
C SER A 91 12.07 -5.27 14.32
N ASP A 92 11.91 -3.98 13.98
CA ASP A 92 11.57 -2.87 14.86
C ASP A 92 10.34 -2.07 14.35
N LEU A 93 9.22 -2.74 14.03
CA LEU A 93 7.93 -2.07 13.77
C LEU A 93 7.25 -1.52 15.05
N ASP A 94 8.04 -1.22 16.08
CA ASP A 94 7.62 -0.84 17.44
C ASP A 94 7.05 0.59 17.55
N TRP A 95 6.73 1.27 16.44
CA TRP A 95 6.34 2.69 16.41
C TRP A 95 5.05 3.00 15.63
N LEU A 96 4.30 1.98 15.20
CA LEU A 96 2.85 2.17 14.92
C LEU A 96 2.09 2.68 16.18
N ASP A 97 2.77 2.77 17.33
CA ASP A 97 2.38 3.22 18.67
C ASP A 97 2.25 4.75 18.88
N GLN A 98 2.52 5.63 17.90
CA GLN A 98 2.49 7.09 18.11
C GLN A 98 1.21 7.80 17.60
N LEU A 99 0.04 7.20 17.78
CA LEU A 99 -1.25 7.91 17.69
C LEU A 99 -1.50 8.63 19.03
N ASP A 100 -0.69 9.63 19.35
CA ASP A 100 -0.80 10.38 20.61
C ASP A 100 -2.05 11.28 20.64
N ASP A 101 -2.93 10.96 21.59
CA ASP A 101 -4.11 11.63 22.20
C ASP A 101 -4.74 12.88 21.52
#